data_AF-A0A1E5ADY2-F1
#
_entry.id   AF-A0A1E5ADY2-F1
#
_cell.length_a   1.000
_cell.length_b   1.000
_cell.length_c   1.000
_cell.angle_alpha   90.00
_cell.angle_beta   90.00
_cell.angle_gamma   90.00
#
_symmetry.space_group_name_H-M   'P 1'
#
loop_
_entity.id
_entity.type
_entity.pdbx_description
1 polymer ?
#
loop_
_entity_poly.entity_id
_entity_poly.type
_entity_poly.pdbx_seq_one_letter_code
_entity_poly.pdbx_strand_id
1 'polypeptide(L)'
;MIEGPKQYLSSRPDGPYAFCAASELDAYNATEWLFEYAKDAVETHGASWHDFGDAQGILSSYVIKHEDDETGEIQEQELQAADITLRGVAILNAAANGHEVEELFAAWRSDLYDEANAPG
;
A
#
# COMPACT_ATOMS: atom_id res chain seq x y z
N MET A 1 13.85 -4.06 -29.84
CA MET A 1 13.70 -4.07 -28.38
C MET A 1 12.33 -3.46 -28.14
N ILE A 2 11.35 -4.28 -27.76
CA ILE A 2 10.02 -3.78 -27.40
C ILE A 2 10.15 -3.45 -25.91
N GLU A 3 10.15 -2.16 -25.58
CA GLU A 3 9.96 -1.71 -24.20
C GLU A 3 8.64 -2.30 -23.72
N GLY A 4 8.67 -3.02 -22.58
CA GLY A 4 7.46 -3.57 -21.98
C GLY A 4 6.49 -2.45 -21.56
N PRO A 5 5.22 -2.80 -21.25
CA PRO A 5 4.20 -1.82 -20.88
C PRO A 5 4.71 -0.94 -19.72
N LYS A 6 4.69 0.37 -19.94
CA LYS A 6 5.08 1.35 -18.93
C LYS A 6 3.94 1.43 -17.91
N GLN A 7 4.25 1.08 -16.67
CA GLN A 7 3.30 1.20 -15.56
C GLN A 7 3.12 2.69 -15.22
N TYR A 8 2.10 3.32 -15.80
CA TYR A 8 1.65 4.64 -15.38
C TYR A 8 0.58 4.49 -14.31
N LEU A 9 0.91 4.99 -13.12
CA LEU A 9 0.00 5.04 -11.99
C LEU A 9 -1.02 6.15 -12.15
N SER A 10 -2.20 5.89 -11.58
CA SER A 10 -3.42 6.69 -11.60
C SER A 10 -3.21 8.21 -11.73
N SER A 11 -4.16 8.88 -12.38
CA SER A 11 -4.22 10.33 -12.63
C SER A 11 -4.31 11.24 -11.38
N ARG A 12 -3.90 10.76 -10.20
CA ARG A 12 -3.64 11.59 -9.02
C ARG A 12 -2.11 11.74 -8.86
N PRO A 13 -1.56 12.96 -8.95
CA PRO A 13 -0.13 13.21 -8.78
C PRO A 13 0.42 12.84 -7.39
N ASP A 14 -0.44 12.46 -6.44
CA ASP A 14 -0.10 12.23 -5.03
C ASP A 14 -0.48 10.81 -4.50
N GLY A 15 -0.81 9.85 -5.38
CA GLY A 15 -1.17 8.47 -5.01
C GLY A 15 -0.06 7.42 -5.26
N PRO A 16 0.02 6.33 -4.49
CA PRO A 16 1.25 5.58 -4.22
C PRO A 16 1.74 4.77 -5.42
N TYR A 17 2.90 5.17 -5.93
CA TYR A 17 3.60 4.48 -7.00
C TYR A 17 4.13 3.10 -6.55
N ALA A 18 3.98 2.11 -7.45
CA ALA A 18 4.70 0.83 -7.52
C ALA A 18 4.25 -0.33 -6.60
N PHE A 19 3.10 -0.93 -6.91
CA PHE A 19 2.75 -2.27 -6.41
C PHE A 19 3.33 -3.36 -7.31
N CYS A 20 4.66 -3.44 -7.26
CA CYS A 20 5.46 -4.61 -7.60
C CYS A 20 6.69 -4.43 -6.70
N ALA A 21 6.56 -4.74 -5.40
CA ALA A 21 7.51 -4.34 -4.37
C ALA A 21 8.96 -4.70 -4.76
N ALA A 22 9.72 -3.70 -5.24
CA ALA A 22 11.11 -3.88 -5.63
C ALA A 22 12.03 -3.80 -4.40
N SER A 23 11.56 -3.16 -3.32
CA SER A 23 12.29 -3.00 -2.05
C SER A 23 11.36 -3.03 -0.83
N GLU A 24 11.91 -3.34 0.35
CA GLU A 24 11.20 -3.27 1.65
C GLU A 24 10.73 -1.83 1.98
N LEU A 25 11.47 -0.81 1.53
CA LEU A 25 11.10 0.59 1.72
C LEU A 25 9.82 0.97 0.94
N ASP A 26 9.68 0.48 -0.29
CA ASP A 26 8.48 0.72 -1.10
C ASP A 26 7.25 0.06 -0.45
N ALA A 27 7.41 -1.16 0.07
CA ALA A 27 6.35 -1.86 0.79
C ALA A 27 5.95 -1.14 2.08
N TYR A 28 6.91 -0.58 2.82
CA TYR A 28 6.65 0.27 3.99
C TYR A 28 5.81 1.49 3.60
N ASN A 29 6.23 2.25 2.60
CA ASN A 29 5.54 3.48 2.17
C ASN A 29 4.11 3.18 1.68
N ALA A 30 3.94 2.10 0.92
CA ALA A 30 2.63 1.65 0.48
C ALA A 30 1.72 1.27 1.65
N THR A 31 2.24 0.55 2.63
CA THR A 31 1.49 0.16 3.83
C THR A 31 1.10 1.38 4.67
N GLU A 32 2.02 2.32 4.89
CA GLU A 32 1.78 3.56 5.64
C GLU A 32 0.68 4.39 4.98
N TRP A 33 0.75 4.56 3.65
CA TRP A 33 -0.28 5.27 2.90
C TRP A 33 -1.66 4.62 2.99
N LEU A 34 -1.74 3.29 2.83
CA LEU A 34 -3.00 2.54 2.93
C LEU A 34 -3.61 2.66 4.33
N PHE A 35 -2.78 2.62 5.37
CA PHE A 35 -3.22 2.83 6.74
C PHE A 35 -3.79 4.23 6.96
N GLU A 36 -3.08 5.28 6.53
CA GLU A 36 -3.56 6.67 6.67
C GLU A 36 -4.85 6.92 5.88
N TYR A 37 -5.00 6.31 4.70
CA TYR A 37 -6.25 6.36 3.93
C TYR A 37 -7.42 5.73 4.69
N ALA A 38 -7.23 4.52 5.22
CA ALA A 38 -8.27 3.84 6.00
C ALA A 38 -8.58 4.61 7.30
N LYS A 39 -7.56 5.19 7.93
CA LYS A 39 -7.71 6.02 9.12
C LYS A 39 -8.53 7.27 8.85
N ASP A 40 -8.26 8.00 7.75
CA ASP A 40 -9.06 9.16 7.36
C ASP A 40 -10.52 8.77 7.07
N ALA A 41 -10.76 7.61 6.43
CA ALA A 41 -12.12 7.10 6.26
C ALA A 41 -12.84 6.86 7.60
N VAL A 42 -12.13 6.34 8.61
CA VAL A 42 -12.68 6.13 9.96
C VAL A 42 -12.92 7.46 10.69
N GLU A 43 -11.92 8.35 10.70
CA GLU A 43 -11.95 9.58 11.49
C GLU A 43 -12.84 10.67 10.86
N THR A 44 -12.83 10.78 9.54
CA THR A 44 -13.48 11.87 8.79
C THR A 44 -14.82 11.45 8.19
N HIS A 45 -14.95 10.20 7.77
CA HIS A 45 -16.11 9.73 6.99
C HIS A 45 -17.05 8.80 7.76
N GLY A 46 -16.78 8.54 9.05
CA GLY A 46 -17.64 7.76 9.92
C GLY A 46 -17.63 6.26 9.62
N ALA A 47 -16.64 5.78 8.86
CA ALA A 47 -16.38 4.36 8.75
C ALA A 47 -15.87 3.81 10.09
N SER A 48 -15.90 2.50 10.24
CA SER A 48 -15.25 1.79 11.34
C SER A 48 -14.13 0.92 10.81
N TRP A 49 -13.09 0.68 11.62
CA TRP A 49 -12.04 -0.27 11.27
C TRP A 49 -12.60 -1.68 10.96
N HIS A 50 -13.72 -2.04 11.58
CA HIS A 50 -14.44 -3.29 11.30
C HIS A 50 -15.11 -3.32 9.92
N ASP A 51 -15.38 -2.17 9.29
CA ASP A 51 -15.97 -2.11 7.96
C ASP A 51 -14.99 -2.61 6.90
N PHE A 52 -13.69 -2.49 7.16
CA PHE A 52 -12.65 -3.07 6.32
C PHE A 52 -12.45 -4.57 6.60
N GLY A 53 -12.67 -5.03 7.84
CA GLY A 53 -12.58 -6.43 8.25
C GLY A 53 -11.14 -6.95 8.36
N ASP A 54 -10.34 -6.83 7.31
CA ASP A 54 -8.95 -7.28 7.25
C ASP A 54 -8.11 -6.42 6.29
N ALA A 55 -6.84 -6.78 6.12
CA ALA A 55 -5.93 -6.13 5.20
C ALA A 55 -6.43 -6.16 3.74
N GLN A 56 -7.08 -7.25 3.30
CA GLN A 56 -7.61 -7.34 1.93
C GLN A 56 -8.78 -6.39 1.73
N GLY A 57 -9.62 -6.18 2.75
CA GLY A 57 -10.65 -5.15 2.70
C GLY A 57 -10.08 -3.74 2.55
N ILE A 58 -9.00 -3.41 3.29
CA ILE A 58 -8.29 -2.13 3.11
C ILE A 58 -7.70 -2.03 1.70
N LEU A 59 -7.04 -3.08 1.21
CA LEU A 59 -6.42 -3.10 -0.12
C LEU A 59 -7.46 -2.95 -1.24
N SER A 60 -8.59 -3.66 -1.16
CA SER A 60 -9.68 -3.59 -2.15
C SER A 60 -10.42 -2.25 -2.16
N SER A 61 -10.30 -1.44 -1.10
CA SER A 61 -10.83 -0.07 -1.10
C SER A 61 -10.08 0.85 -2.08
N TYR A 62 -8.93 0.40 -2.59
CA TYR A 62 -8.14 1.09 -3.59
C TYR A 62 -8.01 0.28 -4.88
N VAL A 63 -8.24 0.97 -6.00
CA VAL A 63 -8.12 0.41 -7.35
C VAL A 63 -7.02 1.16 -8.09
N ILE A 64 -6.02 0.41 -8.56
CA ILE A 64 -5.01 0.92 -9.49
C ILE A 64 -5.65 1.03 -10.87
N LYS A 65 -5.41 2.16 -11.53
CA LYS A 65 -5.79 2.38 -12.92
C LYS A 65 -4.54 2.26 -13.79
N HIS A 66 -4.58 1.36 -14.75
CA HIS A 66 -3.57 1.18 -15.78
C HIS A 66 -4.13 1.73 -17.09
N GLU A 67 -3.46 2.70 -17.68
CA GLU A 67 -3.78 3.17 -19.03
C GLU A 67 -2.88 2.45 -20.03
N ASP A 68 -3.49 1.85 -21.05
CA ASP A 68 -2.77 1.26 -22.16
C ASP A 68 -2.33 2.38 -23.12
N ASP A 69 -1.02 2.60 -23.24
CA ASP A 69 -0.46 3.69 -24.05
C ASP A 69 -0.80 3.59 -25.56
N GLU A 70 -1.11 2.40 -26.06
CA GLU A 70 -1.38 2.17 -27.49
C GLU A 70 -2.86 2.39 -27.85
N THR A 71 -3.77 2.07 -26.93
CA THR A 71 -5.22 2.08 -27.15
C THR A 71 -5.94 3.18 -26.37
N GLY A 72 -5.32 3.72 -25.32
CA GLY A 72 -5.93 4.64 -24.36
C GLY A 72 -6.96 3.97 -23.43
N GLU A 73 -7.02 2.64 -23.40
CA GLU A 73 -7.95 1.91 -22.54
C GLU A 73 -7.49 1.96 -21.08
N ILE A 74 -8.42 2.24 -20.16
CA ILE A 74 -8.17 2.23 -18.72
C ILE A 74 -8.63 0.88 -18.16
N GLN A 75 -7.69 0.13 -17.60
CA GLN A 75 -7.94 -1.10 -16.84
C GLN A 75 -7.85 -0.80 -15.35
N GLU A 76 -8.75 -1.43 -14.60
CA GLU A 76 -8.84 -1.29 -13.15
C GLU A 76 -8.40 -2.60 -12.48
N GLN A 77 -7.49 -2.50 -11.51
CA GLN A 77 -6.98 -3.63 -10.76
C GLN A 77 -7.04 -3.32 -9.26
N GLU A 78 -7.68 -4.21 -8.50
CA GLU A 78 -7.64 -4.17 -7.04
C GLU A 78 -6.29 -4.66 -6.52
N LEU A 79 -5.81 -4.01 -5.47
CA LEU A 79 -4.65 -4.47 -4.73
C LEU A 79 -4.90 -5.82 -4.06
N GLN A 80 -3.90 -6.68 -4.11
CA GLN A 80 -3.88 -7.96 -3.44
C GLN A 80 -2.89 -7.94 -2.29
N ALA A 81 -3.10 -8.78 -1.28
CA ALA A 81 -2.14 -8.94 -0.17
C ALA A 81 -0.72 -9.29 -0.64
N ALA A 82 -0.58 -9.94 -1.81
CA ALA A 82 0.70 -10.28 -2.42
C ALA A 82 1.43 -9.06 -3.03
N ASP A 83 0.73 -7.95 -3.24
CA ASP A 83 1.30 -6.71 -3.79
C ASP A 83 2.06 -5.90 -2.73
N ILE A 84 1.91 -6.27 -1.46
CA ILE A 84 2.69 -5.76 -0.32
C ILE A 84 3.43 -6.91 0.37
N THR A 85 4.30 -6.59 1.35
CA THR A 85 5.01 -7.61 2.13
C THR A 85 4.10 -8.24 3.19
N LEU A 86 4.44 -9.44 3.66
CA LEU A 86 3.76 -10.09 4.78
C LEU A 86 3.72 -9.21 6.03
N ARG A 87 4.76 -8.39 6.23
CA ARG A 87 4.83 -7.42 7.32
C ARG A 87 3.78 -6.32 7.16
N GLY A 88 3.64 -5.76 5.96
CA GLY A 88 2.58 -4.81 5.65
C GLY A 88 1.19 -5.39 5.88
N VAL A 89 0.94 -6.61 5.40
CA VAL A 89 -0.32 -7.33 5.64
C VAL A 89 -0.62 -7.47 7.14
N ALA A 90 0.38 -7.85 7.95
CA ALA A 90 0.21 -8.02 9.39
C ALA A 90 -0.16 -6.71 10.09
N ILE A 91 0.47 -5.59 9.69
CA ILE A 91 0.16 -4.26 10.24
C ILE A 91 -1.25 -3.83 9.88
N LEU A 92 -1.66 -3.96 8.62
CA LEU A 92 -3.02 -3.60 8.19
C LEU A 92 -4.08 -4.46 8.87
N ASN A 93 -3.81 -5.76 9.08
CA ASN A 93 -4.70 -6.61 9.86
C ASN A 93 -4.81 -6.15 11.32
N ALA A 94 -3.70 -5.75 11.95
CA ALA A 94 -3.75 -5.22 13.31
C ALA A 94 -4.61 -3.96 13.40
N ALA A 95 -4.47 -3.03 12.44
CA ALA A 95 -5.29 -1.83 12.35
C ALA A 95 -6.79 -2.15 12.16
N ALA A 96 -7.13 -3.06 11.22
CA ALA A 96 -8.51 -3.48 10.98
C ALA A 96 -9.17 -4.11 12.23
N ASN A 97 -8.38 -4.75 13.10
CA ASN A 97 -8.83 -5.30 14.38
C ASN A 97 -8.82 -4.27 15.53
N GLY A 98 -8.52 -3.00 15.26
CA GLY A 98 -8.53 -1.91 16.22
C GLY A 98 -7.31 -1.89 17.16
N HIS A 99 -6.21 -2.56 16.79
CA HIS A 99 -4.97 -2.46 17.54
C HIS A 99 -4.19 -1.20 17.13
N GLU A 100 -3.49 -0.58 18.08
CA GLU A 100 -2.50 0.46 17.76
C GLU A 100 -1.34 -0.15 16.98
N VAL A 101 -0.93 0.54 15.91
CA VAL A 101 0.06 0.05 14.93
C VAL A 101 1.30 0.93 14.84
N GLU A 102 1.32 2.05 15.57
CA GLU A 102 2.38 3.04 15.59
C GLU A 102 3.72 2.42 16.00
N GLU A 103 3.72 1.53 16.99
CA GLU A 103 4.92 0.79 17.41
C GLU A 103 5.40 -0.21 16.33
N LEU A 104 4.47 -0.79 15.56
CA LEU A 104 4.81 -1.71 14.48
C LEU A 104 5.45 -0.98 13.30
N PHE A 105 4.91 0.18 12.94
CA PHE A 105 5.52 1.07 11.94
C PHE A 105 6.88 1.60 12.42
N ALA A 106 7.00 2.02 13.68
CA ALA A 106 8.26 2.49 14.24
C ALA A 106 9.34 1.40 14.22
N ALA A 107 8.99 0.16 14.58
CA ALA A 107 9.91 -0.97 14.50
C ALA A 107 10.35 -1.24 13.05
N TRP A 108 9.43 -1.22 12.08
CA TRP A 108 9.77 -1.42 10.67
C TRP A 108 10.68 -0.33 10.13
N ARG A 109 10.39 0.93 10.48
CA ARG A 109 11.22 2.07 10.11
C ARG A 109 12.63 1.96 10.69
N SER A 110 12.78 1.42 11.91
CA SER A 110 14.10 1.16 12.51
C SER A 110 14.86 0.10 11.74
N ASP A 111 14.21 -1.03 11.41
CA ASP A 111 14.85 -2.12 10.67
C ASP A 111 15.36 -1.66 9.29
N LEU A 112 14.57 -0.84 8.58
CA LEU A 112 14.97 -0.22 7.31
C LEU A 112 16.19 0.68 7.46
N TYR A 113 16.26 1.44 8.54
CA TYR A 113 17.41 2.30 8.84
C TYR A 113 18.66 1.48 9.15
N ASP A 114 18.52 0.42 9.95
CA ASP A 114 19.65 -0.45 10.30
C ASP A 114 20.17 -1.21 9.07
N GLU A 115 19.29 -1.69 8.18
CA GLU A 115 19.68 -2.33 6.93
C GLU A 115 20.43 -1.38 6.00
N ALA A 116 19.97 -0.12 5.88
CA ALA A 116 20.63 0.90 5.07
C ALA A 116 22.01 1.31 5.62
N ASN A 117 22.26 1.14 6.92
CA ASN A 117 23.49 1.56 7.61
C ASN A 117 24.37 0.39 8.08
N ALA A 118 24.01 -0.85 7.77
CA ALA A 118 24.81 -2.01 8.10
C ALA A 118 26.16 -1.92 7.35
N PRO A 119 27.32 -2.03 8.05
CA PRO A 119 28.61 -2.08 7.37
C PRO A 119 28.68 -3.37 6.56
N GLY A 120 28.72 -3.24 5.22
CA GLY A 120 28.87 -4.34 4.27
C GLY A 120 30.24 -5.04 4.35
#